data_AF-A0A8T5SSV9-F1
#
_entry.id   AF-A0A8T5SSV9-F1
#
_cell.length_a   1.000
_cell.length_b   1.000
_cell.length_c   1.000
_cell.angle_alpha   90.00
_cell.angle_beta   90.00
_cell.angle_gamma   90.00
#
_symmetry.space_group_name_H-M   'P 1'
#
loop_
_entity.id
_entity.type
_entity.pdbx_description
1 polymer ?
#
loop_
_entity_poly.entity_id
_entity_poly.type
_entity_poly.pdbx_seq_one_letter_code
_entity_poly.pdbx_strand_id
1 'polypeptide(L)'
;MKLYNLVDFRQLRQCDTLTDRTRLFIGYLCNIKCRFCFYKNTPHVDIRDKIYQQLDWGKAYGIKDWDISGGEPPLLSYWFQLLEDMKQMGFRNIACITNGYKFADIEFLKESMDCGLNELLFSLHGKDPESHDKMTRVRGSHKKISHAIMNAMYEGIKIRINVVVARDNYTDLPAIAEQANRIEPVAFNFLPFRLENSASKENSLKFSQAMPYIKEAIDILDKGIKIRVRYVPFCVMQGYEEYVAMYLQRMFDEYEWSEYTVRKFEHVRFNRDVSELDCTEDKWELEIDAIHKSIKHVANHSFTCLNCKYLHICEGIWKSYSRVWGIDEFEPIHGEKIKSIMRRENNGIVKAVS
;
A
#
# COMPACT_ATOMS: atom_id res chain seq x y z
N MET A 1 21.84 -15.31 -17.52
CA MET A 1 21.08 -14.12 -17.99
C MET A 1 19.63 -14.28 -17.55
N LYS A 2 19.03 -13.33 -16.83
CA LYS A 2 17.59 -13.39 -16.52
C LYS A 2 16.81 -13.11 -17.81
N LEU A 3 15.73 -13.85 -18.06
CA LEU A 3 14.89 -13.71 -19.27
C LEU A 3 13.64 -12.84 -19.03
N TYR A 4 13.49 -12.26 -17.84
CA TYR A 4 12.31 -11.57 -17.34
C TYR A 4 12.70 -10.30 -16.57
N ASN A 5 11.76 -9.38 -16.38
CA ASN A 5 12.00 -8.06 -15.79
C ASN A 5 13.10 -7.27 -16.51
N LEU A 6 13.04 -7.22 -17.84
CA LEU A 6 14.06 -6.60 -18.71
C LEU A 6 13.61 -5.21 -19.19
N VAL A 7 13.01 -4.42 -18.31
CA VAL A 7 12.60 -3.04 -18.63
C VAL A 7 13.86 -2.20 -18.93
N ASP A 8 13.86 -1.44 -20.02
CA ASP A 8 14.91 -0.45 -20.28
C ASP A 8 14.60 0.84 -19.51
N PHE A 9 15.20 0.98 -18.34
CA PHE A 9 14.98 2.14 -17.47
C PHE A 9 15.61 3.44 -17.99
N ARG A 10 16.48 3.39 -19.00
CA ARG A 10 17.15 4.60 -19.52
C ARG A 10 16.19 5.56 -20.19
N GLN A 11 15.16 5.03 -20.85
CA GLN A 11 14.12 5.84 -21.51
C GLN A 11 13.10 6.40 -20.50
N LEU A 12 12.87 5.70 -19.38
CA LEU A 12 11.94 6.12 -18.34
C LEU A 12 12.47 7.27 -17.48
N ARG A 13 13.79 7.32 -17.25
CA ARG A 13 14.46 8.34 -16.42
C ARG A 13 14.21 9.78 -16.89
N GLN A 14 13.94 9.99 -18.18
CA GLN A 14 13.80 11.33 -18.77
C GLN A 14 12.38 11.91 -18.66
N CYS A 15 11.37 11.09 -18.35
CA CYS A 15 9.96 11.50 -18.47
C CYS A 15 9.19 11.48 -17.14
N ASP A 16 9.71 10.83 -16.10
CA ASP A 16 8.91 10.46 -14.94
C ASP A 16 9.50 10.89 -13.60
N THR A 17 8.63 11.36 -12.71
CA THR A 17 8.96 11.67 -11.31
C THR A 17 8.68 10.45 -10.46
N LEU A 18 9.69 9.99 -9.72
CA LEU A 18 9.52 8.94 -8.71
C LEU A 18 8.69 9.45 -7.54
N THR A 19 8.01 8.53 -6.86
CA THR A 19 7.35 8.85 -5.59
C THR A 19 8.36 9.38 -4.57
N ASP A 20 8.01 10.51 -3.94
CA ASP A 20 8.71 11.10 -2.81
C ASP A 20 7.97 10.83 -1.48
N ARG A 21 7.11 9.80 -1.50
CA ARG A 21 6.35 9.30 -0.36
C ARG A 21 7.02 8.07 0.26
N THR A 22 6.98 7.98 1.59
CA THR A 22 7.47 6.80 2.33
C THR A 22 6.61 6.50 3.55
N ARG A 23 6.85 5.32 4.16
CA ARG A 23 6.26 4.92 5.44
C ARG A 23 7.11 5.41 6.61
N LEU A 24 6.48 6.01 7.62
CA LEU A 24 7.06 6.16 8.96
C LEU A 24 6.57 5.01 9.84
N PHE A 25 7.44 4.09 10.23
CA PHE A 25 7.06 2.99 11.12
C PHE A 25 7.21 3.42 12.59
N ILE A 26 6.10 3.36 13.33
CA ILE A 26 6.02 3.85 14.72
C ILE A 26 5.98 2.76 15.79
N GLY A 27 6.17 1.50 15.40
CA GLY A 27 6.11 0.36 16.31
C GLY A 27 4.79 -0.40 16.20
N TYR A 28 4.52 -1.28 17.16
CA TYR A 28 3.45 -2.29 17.07
C TYR A 28 2.21 -2.02 17.95
N LEU A 29 2.14 -0.88 18.64
CA LEU A 29 1.05 -0.55 19.57
C LEU A 29 -0.27 -0.38 18.79
N CYS A 30 -1.25 -1.26 19.02
CA CYS A 30 -2.55 -1.21 18.34
C CYS A 30 -3.68 -1.61 19.29
N ASN A 31 -4.83 -0.94 19.15
CA ASN A 31 -6.05 -1.18 19.92
C ASN A 31 -6.97 -2.24 19.29
N ILE A 32 -6.66 -2.72 18.07
CA ILE A 32 -7.41 -3.77 17.37
C ILE A 32 -6.53 -4.99 17.07
N LYS A 33 -7.15 -6.15 16.83
CA LYS A 33 -6.45 -7.44 16.69
C LYS A 33 -6.85 -8.14 15.39
N CYS A 34 -6.71 -7.45 14.26
CA CYS A 34 -7.19 -7.92 12.97
C CYS A 34 -6.73 -9.35 12.64
N ARG A 35 -7.62 -10.13 12.02
CA ARG A 35 -7.32 -11.52 11.64
C ARG A 35 -6.12 -11.62 10.68
N PHE A 36 -5.98 -10.63 9.80
CA PHE A 36 -4.99 -10.53 8.74
C PHE A 36 -3.73 -9.72 9.12
N CYS A 37 -3.58 -9.25 10.36
CA CYS A 37 -2.46 -8.38 10.73
C CYS A 37 -1.11 -9.12 10.67
N PHE A 38 -0.12 -8.51 10.02
CA PHE A 38 1.26 -9.02 9.92
C PHE A 38 2.10 -8.79 11.19
N TYR A 39 1.63 -7.94 12.11
CA TYR A 39 2.26 -7.63 13.39
C TYR A 39 1.65 -8.41 14.55
N LYS A 40 0.82 -9.42 14.25
CA LYS A 40 0.17 -10.23 15.25
C LYS A 40 1.22 -10.89 16.15
N ASN A 41 1.02 -10.75 17.47
CA ASN A 41 1.88 -11.28 18.53
C ASN A 41 3.27 -10.63 18.64
N THR A 42 3.52 -9.51 17.96
CA THR A 42 4.77 -8.76 18.15
C THR A 42 4.64 -7.83 19.36
N PRO A 43 5.52 -7.93 20.37
CA PRO A 43 5.46 -7.06 21.53
C PRO A 43 5.73 -5.61 21.14
N HIS A 44 5.07 -4.68 21.83
CA HIS A 44 5.38 -3.26 21.68
C HIS A 44 6.71 -2.96 22.38
N VAL A 45 7.57 -2.23 21.68
CA VAL A 45 8.82 -1.66 22.17
C VAL A 45 8.77 -0.18 21.85
N ASP A 46 9.18 0.66 22.79
CA ASP A 46 9.34 2.09 22.52
C ASP A 46 10.53 2.26 21.57
N ILE A 47 10.24 2.87 20.41
CA ILE A 47 11.21 3.14 19.35
C ILE A 47 11.22 4.62 18.98
N ARG A 48 10.85 5.51 19.92
CA ARG A 48 10.73 6.95 19.68
C ARG A 48 11.96 7.54 19.01
N ASP A 49 13.15 7.22 19.48
CA ASP A 49 14.41 7.69 18.89
C ASP A 49 14.58 7.21 17.44
N LYS A 50 14.14 5.99 17.09
CA LYS A 50 14.20 5.45 15.72
C LYS A 50 13.14 6.08 14.82
N ILE A 51 12.04 6.57 15.38
CA ILE A 51 11.04 7.36 14.64
C ILE A 51 11.68 8.66 14.17
N TYR A 52 12.37 9.40 15.03
CA TYR A 52 13.08 10.63 14.63
C TYR A 52 14.26 10.35 13.70
N GLN A 53 15.02 9.26 13.90
CA GLN A 53 16.07 8.87 12.95
C GLN A 53 15.52 8.65 11.52
N GLN A 54 14.33 8.03 11.38
CA GLN A 54 13.67 7.90 10.07
C GLN A 54 13.35 9.27 9.47
N LEU A 55 12.78 10.19 10.27
CA LEU A 55 12.40 11.53 9.82
C LEU A 55 13.61 12.36 9.40
N ASP A 56 14.69 12.36 10.20
CA ASP A 56 15.92 13.08 9.90
C ASP A 56 16.58 12.54 8.64
N TRP A 57 16.69 11.22 8.54
CA TRP A 57 17.22 10.56 7.35
C TRP A 57 16.38 10.87 6.11
N GLY A 58 15.05 10.75 6.22
CA GLY A 58 14.12 10.99 5.11
C GLY A 58 14.14 12.44 4.66
N LYS A 59 14.26 13.40 5.61
CA LYS A 59 14.43 14.82 5.30
C LYS A 59 15.72 15.08 4.54
N ALA A 60 16.85 14.50 4.99
CA ALA A 60 18.13 14.62 4.29
C ALA A 60 18.09 13.98 2.89
N TYR A 61 17.41 12.84 2.74
CA TYR A 61 17.18 12.21 1.44
C TYR A 61 16.22 13.00 0.54
N GLY A 62 15.41 13.89 1.11
CA GLY A 62 14.46 14.73 0.37
C GLY A 62 13.06 14.13 0.19
N ILE A 63 12.64 13.24 1.10
CA ILE A 63 11.24 12.80 1.23
C ILE A 63 10.35 14.00 1.58
N LYS A 64 9.16 14.04 0.98
CA LYS A 64 8.17 15.10 1.19
C LYS A 64 6.88 14.60 1.81
N ASP A 65 6.54 13.35 1.56
CA ASP A 65 5.26 12.77 1.96
C ASP A 65 5.46 11.56 2.87
N TRP A 66 4.73 11.53 3.97
CA TRP A 66 4.86 10.47 4.97
C TRP A 66 3.51 9.83 5.27
N ASP A 67 3.48 8.50 5.19
CA ASP A 67 2.40 7.68 5.74
C ASP A 67 2.84 7.15 7.11
N ILE A 68 2.33 7.75 8.18
CA ILE A 68 2.54 7.29 9.55
C ILE A 68 1.77 5.97 9.73
N SER A 69 2.48 4.90 10.06
CA SER A 69 1.96 3.54 10.10
C SER A 69 2.71 2.67 11.13
N GLY A 70 2.32 1.40 11.24
CA GLY A 70 2.83 0.44 12.22
C GLY A 70 1.66 -0.25 12.91
N GLY A 71 1.51 -0.04 14.21
CA GLY A 71 0.26 -0.30 14.90
C GLY A 71 -0.80 0.75 14.55
N GLU A 72 -1.38 1.40 15.55
CA GLU A 72 -2.32 2.51 15.37
C GLU A 72 -1.66 3.81 15.83
N PRO A 73 -1.19 4.69 14.91
CA PRO A 73 -0.38 5.86 15.24
C PRO A 73 -0.99 6.83 16.27
N PRO A 74 -2.31 7.13 16.23
CA PRO A 74 -2.96 7.99 17.22
C PRO A 74 -2.94 7.46 18.68
N LEU A 75 -2.39 6.27 18.93
CA LEU A 75 -2.17 5.74 20.27
C LEU A 75 -0.82 6.15 20.89
N LEU A 76 0.09 6.74 20.11
CA LEU A 76 1.33 7.29 20.67
C LEU A 76 1.00 8.36 21.70
N SER A 77 1.64 8.30 22.87
CA SER A 77 1.46 9.27 23.94
C SER A 77 1.91 10.69 23.56
N TYR A 78 2.73 10.81 22.51
CA TYR A 78 3.24 12.07 21.96
C TYR A 78 2.76 12.31 20.51
N TRP A 79 1.58 11.79 20.14
CA TRP A 79 0.99 11.92 18.79
C TRP A 79 0.97 13.36 18.28
N PHE A 80 0.42 14.31 19.04
CA PHE A 80 0.35 15.71 18.63
C PHE A 80 1.74 16.35 18.47
N GLN A 81 2.66 16.09 19.40
CA GLN A 81 4.04 16.55 19.30
C GLN A 81 4.72 16.01 18.03
N LEU A 82 4.53 14.72 17.70
CA LEU A 82 5.09 14.13 16.48
C LEU A 82 4.59 14.85 15.22
N LEU A 83 3.29 15.16 15.15
CA LEU A 83 2.72 15.90 14.03
C LEU A 83 3.29 17.32 13.94
N GLU A 84 3.39 18.03 15.07
CA GLU A 84 3.99 19.37 15.11
C GLU A 84 5.45 19.36 14.68
N ASP A 85 6.24 18.39 15.14
CA ASP A 85 7.64 18.24 14.75
C ASP A 85 7.75 17.98 13.25
N MET A 86 6.93 17.08 12.70
CA MET A 86 6.88 16.81 11.25
C MET A 86 6.48 18.05 10.44
N LYS A 87 5.53 18.85 10.93
CA LYS A 87 5.12 20.12 10.33
C LYS A 87 6.27 21.13 10.35
N GLN A 88 6.96 21.29 11.48
CA GLN A 88 8.13 22.15 11.63
C GLN A 88 9.31 21.70 10.76
N MET A 89 9.45 20.39 10.55
CA MET A 89 10.45 19.82 9.65
C MET A 89 10.20 20.18 8.17
N GLY A 90 8.99 20.63 7.82
CA GLY A 90 8.62 21.10 6.49
C GLY A 90 8.18 20.00 5.53
N PHE A 91 7.65 18.88 6.04
CA PHE A 91 7.05 17.85 5.19
C PHE A 91 5.74 18.36 4.57
N ARG A 92 5.49 17.98 3.31
CA ARG A 92 4.36 18.46 2.51
C ARG A 92 3.07 17.73 2.90
N ASN A 93 3.09 16.40 2.84
CA ASN A 93 1.95 15.57 3.24
C ASN A 93 2.31 14.76 4.48
N ILE A 94 1.48 14.88 5.51
CA ILE A 94 1.56 14.09 6.74
C ILE A 94 0.26 13.30 6.80
N ALA A 95 0.34 12.03 6.39
CA ALA A 95 -0.79 11.12 6.31
C ALA A 95 -0.76 10.12 7.46
N CYS A 96 -1.93 9.74 7.97
CA CYS A 96 -2.05 8.67 8.96
C CYS A 96 -2.78 7.46 8.37
N ILE A 97 -2.16 6.28 8.42
CA ILE A 97 -2.85 5.01 8.19
C ILE A 97 -3.53 4.60 9.49
N THR A 98 -4.85 4.52 9.46
CA THR A 98 -5.64 4.40 10.69
C THR A 98 -6.81 3.42 10.54
N ASN A 99 -7.16 2.79 11.65
CA ASN A 99 -8.42 2.07 11.81
C ASN A 99 -9.62 2.98 12.20
N GLY A 100 -9.37 4.29 12.37
CA GLY A 100 -10.38 5.32 12.64
C GLY A 100 -10.80 5.47 14.10
N TYR A 101 -10.30 4.63 15.03
CA TYR A 101 -10.88 4.60 16.39
C TYR A 101 -10.78 5.93 17.15
N LYS A 102 -9.64 6.62 17.04
CA LYS A 102 -9.38 7.90 17.71
C LYS A 102 -10.01 9.07 16.94
N PHE A 103 -10.00 9.03 15.61
CA PHE A 103 -10.61 10.05 14.75
C PHE A 103 -12.14 10.02 14.70
N ALA A 104 -12.77 9.01 15.31
CA ALA A 104 -14.21 9.03 15.56
C ALA A 104 -14.62 10.13 16.56
N ASP A 105 -13.67 10.65 17.34
CA ASP A 105 -13.79 11.89 18.09
C ASP A 105 -13.35 13.06 17.19
N ILE A 106 -14.27 13.99 16.94
CA ILE A 106 -14.04 15.10 15.99
C ILE A 106 -13.03 16.11 16.54
N GLU A 107 -13.00 16.35 17.85
CA GLU A 107 -12.06 17.31 18.43
C GLU A 107 -10.63 16.76 18.37
N PHE A 108 -10.45 15.46 18.55
CA PHE A 108 -9.15 14.79 18.33
C PHE A 108 -8.68 14.90 16.87
N LEU A 109 -9.60 14.81 15.90
CA LEU A 109 -9.29 15.00 14.48
C LEU A 109 -8.84 16.44 14.21
N LYS A 110 -9.60 17.45 14.67
CA LYS A 110 -9.26 18.86 14.51
C LYS A 110 -7.91 19.20 15.12
N GLU A 111 -7.66 18.77 16.34
CA GLU A 111 -6.36 18.98 17.00
C GLU A 111 -5.22 18.33 16.20
N SER A 112 -5.45 17.12 15.65
CA SER A 112 -4.46 16.48 14.77
C SER A 112 -4.20 17.31 13.50
N MET A 113 -5.24 17.90 12.90
CA MET A 113 -5.11 18.77 11.73
C MET A 113 -4.36 20.06 12.04
N ASP A 114 -4.64 20.69 13.17
CA ASP A 114 -3.94 21.89 13.64
C ASP A 114 -2.43 21.62 13.82
N CYS A 115 -2.08 20.46 14.38
CA CYS A 115 -0.70 20.00 14.54
C CYS A 115 -0.03 19.63 13.20
N GLY A 116 -0.77 19.45 12.09
CA GLY A 116 -0.21 19.31 10.74
C GLY A 116 -0.69 18.08 9.94
N LEU A 117 -1.54 17.22 10.52
CA LEU A 117 -2.13 16.11 9.78
C LEU A 117 -3.00 16.64 8.62
N ASN A 118 -2.77 16.16 7.41
CA ASN A 118 -3.51 16.67 6.23
C ASN A 118 -4.07 15.57 5.31
N GLU A 119 -3.89 14.30 5.69
CA GLU A 119 -4.40 13.16 4.93
C GLU A 119 -4.68 11.95 5.83
N LEU A 120 -5.76 11.23 5.56
CA LEU A 120 -6.12 9.98 6.25
C LEU A 120 -6.24 8.84 5.26
N LEU A 121 -5.59 7.72 5.56
CA LEU A 121 -5.75 6.46 4.84
C LEU A 121 -6.50 5.46 5.74
N PHE A 122 -7.80 5.30 5.49
CA PHE A 122 -8.67 4.43 6.27
C PHE A 122 -8.56 2.97 5.83
N SER A 123 -8.45 2.07 6.80
CA SER A 123 -8.47 0.62 6.59
C SER A 123 -9.90 0.08 6.67
N LEU A 124 -10.68 0.22 5.58
CA LEU A 124 -12.08 -0.21 5.50
C LEU A 124 -12.18 -1.64 4.92
N HIS A 125 -12.71 -2.58 5.69
CA HIS A 125 -12.58 -4.02 5.37
C HIS A 125 -13.88 -4.82 5.27
N GLY A 126 -15.03 -4.24 5.57
CA GLY A 126 -16.31 -4.92 5.52
C GLY A 126 -17.38 -3.98 5.04
N LYS A 127 -18.46 -4.54 4.50
CA LYS A 127 -19.58 -3.77 3.97
C LYS A 127 -20.54 -3.30 5.07
N ASP A 128 -20.46 -3.90 6.25
CA ASP A 128 -21.39 -3.72 7.35
C ASP A 128 -20.68 -3.96 8.69
N PRO A 129 -21.36 -3.70 9.83
CA PRO A 129 -20.78 -3.95 11.15
C PRO A 129 -20.32 -5.39 11.37
N GLU A 130 -21.06 -6.38 10.88
CA GLU A 130 -20.74 -7.80 11.11
C GLU A 130 -19.44 -8.20 10.41
N SER A 131 -19.35 -7.95 9.11
CA SER A 131 -18.20 -8.28 8.27
C SER A 131 -16.93 -7.54 8.71
N HIS A 132 -17.04 -6.24 9.01
CA HIS A 132 -15.88 -5.45 9.40
C HIS A 132 -15.41 -5.80 10.83
N ASP A 133 -16.31 -5.95 11.80
CA ASP A 133 -15.94 -6.33 13.16
C ASP A 133 -15.35 -7.75 13.22
N LYS A 134 -15.82 -8.67 12.35
CA LYS A 134 -15.21 -9.99 12.18
C LYS A 134 -13.75 -9.89 11.71
N MET A 135 -13.47 -8.98 10.78
CA MET A 135 -12.13 -8.75 10.24
C MET A 135 -11.17 -8.16 11.28
N THR A 136 -11.62 -7.17 12.06
CA THR A 136 -10.81 -6.48 13.09
C THR A 136 -10.76 -7.22 14.44
N ARG A 137 -11.70 -8.15 14.66
CA ARG A 137 -11.98 -8.85 15.93
C ARG A 137 -12.37 -7.92 17.07
N VAL A 138 -12.96 -6.77 16.76
CA VAL A 138 -13.40 -5.78 17.75
C VAL A 138 -14.82 -5.34 17.43
N ARG A 139 -15.76 -5.63 18.33
CA ARG A 139 -17.15 -5.19 18.20
C ARG A 139 -17.24 -3.66 18.23
N GLY A 140 -18.01 -3.08 17.33
CA GLY A 140 -18.19 -1.64 17.16
C GLY A 140 -17.08 -0.95 16.36
N SER A 141 -16.10 -1.69 15.83
CA SER A 141 -15.03 -1.12 15.01
C SER A 141 -15.55 -0.48 13.73
N HIS A 142 -16.53 -1.10 13.07
CA HIS A 142 -17.21 -0.51 11.91
C HIS A 142 -17.84 0.85 12.23
N LYS A 143 -18.52 0.95 13.38
CA LYS A 143 -19.16 2.20 13.81
C LYS A 143 -18.10 3.29 14.00
N LYS A 144 -16.97 2.94 14.61
CA LYS A 144 -15.85 3.87 14.84
C LYS A 144 -15.24 4.37 13.53
N ILE A 145 -14.88 3.48 12.61
CA ILE A 145 -14.31 3.89 11.32
C ILE A 145 -15.32 4.69 10.49
N SER A 146 -16.61 4.31 10.51
CA SER A 146 -17.66 5.06 9.80
C SER A 146 -17.80 6.48 10.33
N HIS A 147 -17.80 6.67 11.66
CA HIS A 147 -17.82 7.99 12.28
C HIS A 147 -16.55 8.80 11.95
N ALA A 148 -15.38 8.17 11.97
CA ALA A 148 -14.13 8.84 11.61
C ALA A 148 -14.11 9.31 10.15
N ILE A 149 -14.63 8.49 9.23
CA ILE A 149 -14.79 8.86 7.83
C ILE A 149 -15.76 10.03 7.69
N MET A 150 -16.91 10.00 8.37
CA MET A 150 -17.85 11.14 8.35
C MET A 150 -17.22 12.43 8.89
N ASN A 151 -16.46 12.36 10.00
CA ASN A 151 -15.73 13.51 10.53
C ASN A 151 -14.70 14.02 9.51
N ALA A 152 -13.95 13.12 8.88
CA ALA A 152 -12.95 13.47 7.87
C ALA A 152 -13.58 14.16 6.64
N MET A 153 -14.72 13.65 6.17
CA MET A 153 -15.48 14.28 5.08
C MET A 153 -16.00 15.66 5.50
N TYR A 154 -16.52 15.79 6.72
CA TYR A 154 -17.03 17.06 7.25
C TYR A 154 -15.94 18.14 7.37
N GLU A 155 -14.75 17.77 7.86
CA GLU A 155 -13.60 18.68 7.98
C GLU A 155 -12.83 18.87 6.66
N GLY A 156 -13.20 18.14 5.60
CA GLY A 156 -12.60 18.26 4.27
C GLY A 156 -11.13 17.79 4.19
N ILE A 157 -10.68 16.95 5.14
CA ILE A 157 -9.34 16.36 5.06
C ILE A 157 -9.27 15.33 3.93
N LYS A 158 -8.14 15.23 3.24
CA LYS A 158 -7.96 14.30 2.12
C LYS A 158 -8.08 12.85 2.60
N ILE A 159 -8.94 12.06 1.93
CA ILE A 159 -9.19 10.65 2.28
C ILE A 159 -8.64 9.71 1.21
N ARG A 160 -7.95 8.66 1.64
CA ARG A 160 -7.68 7.45 0.87
C ARG A 160 -8.30 6.24 1.59
N ILE A 161 -8.54 5.15 0.85
CA ILE A 161 -9.04 3.89 1.41
C ILE A 161 -8.14 2.72 1.00
N ASN A 162 -7.83 1.87 1.97
CA ASN A 162 -7.25 0.54 1.75
C ASN A 162 -8.23 -0.55 2.18
N VAL A 163 -8.43 -1.54 1.32
CA VAL A 163 -9.10 -2.79 1.67
C VAL A 163 -8.13 -3.96 1.55
N VAL A 164 -7.91 -4.69 2.65
CA VAL A 164 -7.22 -5.99 2.57
C VAL A 164 -8.20 -7.02 2.04
N VAL A 165 -7.91 -7.59 0.88
CA VAL A 165 -8.75 -8.62 0.26
C VAL A 165 -8.35 -9.98 0.84
N ALA A 166 -9.20 -10.52 1.69
CA ALA A 166 -9.00 -11.76 2.42
C ALA A 166 -10.19 -12.71 2.24
N ARG A 167 -10.04 -13.94 2.69
CA ARG A 167 -11.07 -14.98 2.61
C ARG A 167 -12.41 -14.55 3.22
N ASP A 168 -12.37 -13.75 4.27
CA ASP A 168 -13.55 -13.37 5.03
C ASP A 168 -14.35 -12.20 4.42
N ASN A 169 -13.79 -11.45 3.45
CA ASN A 169 -14.42 -10.23 2.92
C ASN A 169 -14.39 -10.09 1.39
N TYR A 170 -13.78 -11.00 0.64
CA TYR A 170 -13.62 -10.82 -0.82
C TYR A 170 -14.96 -10.69 -1.56
N THR A 171 -16.03 -11.32 -1.06
CA THR A 171 -17.39 -11.19 -1.61
C THR A 171 -18.06 -9.85 -1.29
N ASP A 172 -17.54 -9.12 -0.30
CA ASP A 172 -18.09 -7.83 0.12
C ASP A 172 -17.50 -6.65 -0.68
N LEU A 173 -16.49 -6.90 -1.51
CA LEU A 173 -15.78 -5.85 -2.26
C LEU A 173 -16.70 -4.97 -3.12
N PRO A 174 -17.71 -5.50 -3.85
CA PRO A 174 -18.66 -4.66 -4.58
C PRO A 174 -19.41 -3.67 -3.67
N ALA A 175 -19.88 -4.12 -2.51
CA ALA A 175 -20.58 -3.27 -1.55
C ALA A 175 -19.64 -2.27 -0.83
N ILE A 176 -18.37 -2.64 -0.64
CA ILE A 176 -17.35 -1.70 -0.14
C ILE A 176 -17.05 -0.62 -1.20
N ALA A 177 -17.05 -0.97 -2.50
CA ALA A 177 -16.92 0.00 -3.59
C ALA A 177 -18.09 0.99 -3.64
N GLU A 178 -19.33 0.54 -3.42
CA GLU A 178 -20.48 1.45 -3.30
C GLU A 178 -20.32 2.44 -2.14
N GLN A 179 -19.77 1.98 -1.01
CA GLN A 179 -19.46 2.87 0.11
C GLN A 179 -18.36 3.86 -0.24
N ALA A 180 -17.31 3.41 -0.92
CA ALA A 180 -16.22 4.28 -1.36
C ALA A 180 -16.73 5.39 -2.29
N ASN A 181 -17.67 5.12 -3.19
CA ASN A 181 -18.27 6.16 -4.04
C ASN A 181 -18.99 7.25 -3.23
N ARG A 182 -19.56 6.92 -2.06
CA ARG A 182 -20.18 7.92 -1.17
C ARG A 182 -19.15 8.73 -0.38
N ILE A 183 -17.96 8.17 -0.18
CA ILE A 183 -16.85 8.78 0.56
C ILE A 183 -16.01 9.67 -0.38
N GLU A 184 -15.98 9.35 -1.68
CA GLU A 184 -15.20 10.02 -2.72
C GLU A 184 -13.70 10.14 -2.37
N PRO A 185 -13.02 9.02 -1.99
CA PRO A 185 -11.60 9.08 -1.66
C PRO A 185 -10.78 9.42 -2.91
N VAL A 186 -9.66 10.12 -2.73
CA VAL A 186 -8.75 10.41 -3.85
C VAL A 186 -8.07 9.15 -4.39
N ALA A 187 -7.95 8.10 -3.56
CA ALA A 187 -7.45 6.80 -3.98
C ALA A 187 -8.10 5.65 -3.22
N PHE A 188 -8.28 4.53 -3.93
CA PHE A 188 -8.80 3.27 -3.38
C PHE A 188 -7.88 2.11 -3.76
N ASN A 189 -7.28 1.45 -2.77
CA ASN A 189 -6.38 0.33 -3.01
C ASN A 189 -7.00 -0.99 -2.55
N PHE A 190 -7.09 -1.93 -3.49
CA PHE A 190 -7.24 -3.35 -3.17
C PHE A 190 -5.87 -3.93 -2.81
N LEU A 191 -5.77 -4.50 -1.62
CA LEU A 191 -4.58 -5.17 -1.10
C LEU A 191 -4.84 -6.68 -0.96
N PRO A 192 -4.73 -7.47 -2.03
CA PRO A 192 -4.74 -8.93 -1.93
C PRO A 192 -3.82 -9.45 -0.83
N PHE A 193 -4.40 -10.26 0.06
CA PHE A 193 -3.73 -10.72 1.25
C PHE A 193 -2.47 -11.51 0.92
N ARG A 194 -1.34 -11.05 1.47
CA ARG A 194 -0.05 -11.73 1.32
C ARG A 194 0.21 -12.66 2.49
N LEU A 195 0.82 -13.80 2.24
CA LEU A 195 1.25 -14.73 3.29
C LEU A 195 2.65 -14.35 3.77
N GLU A 196 2.72 -13.39 4.68
CA GLU A 196 3.96 -12.84 5.24
C GLU A 196 3.93 -12.87 6.78
N ASN A 197 5.10 -13.02 7.42
CA ASN A 197 5.26 -12.97 8.87
C ASN A 197 4.31 -13.94 9.61
N SER A 198 3.53 -13.45 10.58
CA SER A 198 2.58 -14.24 11.38
C SER A 198 1.19 -14.42 10.73
N ALA A 199 1.07 -14.13 9.43
CA ALA A 199 -0.15 -14.31 8.65
C ALA A 199 -0.62 -15.77 8.62
N SER A 200 -1.90 -16.00 8.96
CA SER A 200 -2.53 -17.32 8.83
C SER A 200 -2.96 -17.60 7.38
N LYS A 201 -2.67 -18.82 6.90
CA LYS A 201 -3.20 -19.37 5.63
C LYS A 201 -4.73 -19.28 5.56
N GLU A 202 -5.41 -19.34 6.70
CA GLU A 202 -6.88 -19.30 6.78
C GLU A 202 -7.48 -18.01 6.22
N ASN A 203 -6.73 -16.90 6.26
CA ASN A 203 -7.20 -15.63 5.70
C ASN A 203 -6.85 -15.48 4.22
N SER A 204 -6.03 -16.37 3.66
CA SER A 204 -5.68 -16.36 2.24
C SER A 204 -6.69 -17.11 1.38
N LEU A 205 -6.75 -16.70 0.12
CA LEU A 205 -7.59 -17.27 -0.92
C LEU A 205 -6.83 -17.25 -2.24
N LYS A 206 -7.31 -18.02 -3.21
CA LYS A 206 -6.75 -18.01 -4.56
C LYS A 206 -7.08 -16.69 -5.27
N PHE A 207 -6.24 -16.26 -6.21
CA PHE A 207 -6.57 -15.07 -6.99
C PHE A 207 -7.81 -15.28 -7.86
N SER A 208 -7.99 -16.48 -8.45
CA SER A 208 -9.22 -16.83 -9.18
C SER A 208 -10.51 -16.66 -8.37
N GLN A 209 -10.45 -16.73 -7.04
CA GLN A 209 -11.60 -16.46 -6.17
C GLN A 209 -11.82 -14.96 -5.94
N ALA A 210 -10.75 -14.19 -5.75
CA ALA A 210 -10.82 -12.77 -5.43
C ALA A 210 -11.07 -11.88 -6.66
N MET A 211 -10.45 -12.19 -7.80
CA MET A 211 -10.43 -11.30 -8.96
C MET A 211 -11.81 -10.97 -9.55
N PRO A 212 -12.79 -11.90 -9.63
CA PRO A 212 -14.12 -11.55 -10.10
C PRO A 212 -14.75 -10.39 -9.30
N TYR A 213 -14.65 -10.44 -7.97
CA TYR A 213 -15.21 -9.43 -7.08
C TYR A 213 -14.40 -8.13 -7.07
N ILE A 214 -13.07 -8.21 -7.25
CA ILE A 214 -12.24 -7.02 -7.45
C ILE A 214 -12.64 -6.31 -8.76
N LYS A 215 -12.84 -7.05 -9.85
CA LYS A 215 -13.24 -6.49 -11.15
C LYS A 215 -14.62 -5.85 -11.09
N GLU A 216 -15.59 -6.53 -10.49
CA GLU A 216 -16.92 -5.97 -10.24
C GLU A 216 -16.85 -4.69 -9.38
N ALA A 217 -16.05 -4.71 -8.32
CA ALA A 217 -15.84 -3.51 -7.48
C ALA A 217 -15.18 -2.37 -8.27
N ILE A 218 -14.23 -2.65 -9.17
CA ILE A 218 -13.63 -1.65 -10.06
C ILE A 218 -14.69 -1.03 -10.99
N ASP A 219 -15.62 -1.83 -11.52
CA ASP A 219 -16.70 -1.35 -12.39
C ASP A 219 -17.68 -0.46 -11.66
N ILE A 220 -17.93 -0.72 -10.38
CA ILE A 220 -18.76 0.12 -9.50
C ILE A 220 -18.07 1.43 -9.14
N LEU A 221 -16.76 1.40 -8.87
CA LEU A 221 -16.01 2.57 -8.40
C LEU A 221 -16.01 3.71 -9.45
N ASP A 222 -16.25 4.93 -8.98
CA ASP A 222 -16.14 6.14 -9.79
C ASP A 222 -14.74 6.23 -10.42
N LYS A 223 -14.67 6.54 -11.71
CA LYS A 223 -13.43 6.52 -12.47
C LYS A 223 -12.49 7.69 -12.17
N GLY A 224 -12.99 8.74 -11.50
CA GLY A 224 -12.20 9.83 -10.91
C GLY A 224 -11.43 9.41 -9.66
N ILE A 225 -11.78 8.28 -9.03
CA ILE A 225 -10.99 7.69 -7.95
C ILE A 225 -9.74 7.03 -8.54
N LYS A 226 -8.58 7.27 -7.93
CA LYS A 226 -7.35 6.55 -8.29
C LYS A 226 -7.38 5.14 -7.73
N ILE A 227 -7.83 4.20 -8.56
CA ILE A 227 -8.00 2.79 -8.20
C ILE A 227 -6.73 1.99 -8.49
N ARG A 228 -6.31 1.14 -7.54
CA ARG A 228 -5.17 0.23 -7.68
C ARG A 228 -5.43 -1.15 -7.08
N VAL A 229 -5.00 -2.19 -7.79
CA VAL A 229 -4.93 -3.57 -7.31
C VAL A 229 -3.47 -3.92 -7.11
N ARG A 230 -3.06 -4.05 -5.85
CA ARG A 230 -1.66 -4.15 -5.50
C ARG A 230 -1.14 -5.58 -5.59
N TYR A 231 0.08 -5.74 -6.09
CA TYR A 231 0.86 -6.97 -5.98
C TYR A 231 0.26 -8.22 -6.67
N VAL A 232 -0.53 -8.03 -7.73
CA VAL A 232 -1.13 -9.13 -8.51
C VAL A 232 -0.47 -9.29 -9.88
N PRO A 233 -0.24 -10.51 -10.37
CA PRO A 233 0.21 -10.73 -11.74
C PRO A 233 -0.84 -10.28 -12.76
N PHE A 234 -0.41 -9.76 -13.92
CA PHE A 234 -1.33 -9.34 -14.97
C PHE A 234 -2.27 -10.45 -15.49
N CYS A 235 -1.83 -11.71 -15.47
CA CYS A 235 -2.61 -12.84 -16.00
C CYS A 235 -3.96 -13.08 -15.30
N VAL A 236 -4.08 -12.68 -14.03
CA VAL A 236 -5.34 -12.81 -13.28
C VAL A 236 -6.24 -11.57 -13.42
N MET A 237 -5.74 -10.52 -14.09
CA MET A 237 -6.39 -9.22 -14.26
C MET A 237 -6.64 -8.84 -15.73
N GLN A 238 -6.81 -9.83 -16.61
CA GLN A 238 -7.16 -9.59 -18.01
C GLN A 238 -8.38 -8.68 -18.16
N GLY A 239 -8.25 -7.63 -18.99
CA GLY A 239 -9.23 -6.57 -19.21
C GLY A 239 -9.13 -5.40 -18.23
N TYR A 240 -8.32 -5.54 -17.17
CA TYR A 240 -8.20 -4.61 -16.05
C TYR A 240 -6.73 -4.31 -15.73
N GLU A 241 -5.83 -4.51 -16.68
CA GLU A 241 -4.38 -4.41 -16.45
C GLU A 241 -3.92 -3.01 -16.05
N GLU A 242 -4.68 -1.97 -16.43
CA GLU A 242 -4.39 -0.58 -16.04
C GLU A 242 -4.50 -0.32 -14.52
N TYR A 243 -5.24 -1.17 -13.81
CA TYR A 243 -5.43 -1.05 -12.36
C TYR A 243 -4.34 -1.79 -11.59
N VAL A 244 -3.55 -2.64 -12.24
CA VAL A 244 -2.51 -3.43 -11.60
C VAL A 244 -1.34 -2.53 -11.21
N ALA A 245 -0.98 -2.56 -9.93
CA ALA A 245 0.23 -1.91 -9.45
C ALA A 245 1.11 -2.85 -8.64
N MET A 246 2.18 -3.32 -9.28
CA MET A 246 3.28 -4.03 -8.63
C MET A 246 4.43 -3.05 -8.32
N TYR A 247 5.57 -3.49 -7.80
CA TYR A 247 6.74 -2.62 -7.53
C TYR A 247 7.14 -1.74 -8.74
N LEU A 248 7.17 -2.29 -9.96
CA LEU A 248 7.54 -1.54 -11.16
C LEU A 248 6.55 -0.44 -11.52
N GLN A 249 5.25 -0.63 -11.28
CA GLN A 249 4.24 0.40 -11.56
C GLN A 249 4.14 1.41 -10.42
N ARG A 250 4.37 0.95 -9.18
CA ARG A 250 4.10 1.76 -8.00
C ARG A 250 5.14 2.85 -7.73
N MET A 251 6.36 2.71 -8.27
CA MET A 251 7.39 3.73 -8.15
C MET A 251 6.98 5.10 -8.73
N PHE A 252 5.95 5.10 -9.59
CA PHE A 252 5.33 6.30 -10.19
C PHE A 252 4.00 6.69 -9.54
N ASP A 253 3.59 6.01 -8.47
CA ASP A 253 2.32 6.27 -7.81
C ASP A 253 2.54 7.21 -6.61
N GLU A 254 2.06 8.44 -6.72
CA GLU A 254 2.18 9.48 -5.69
C GLU A 254 1.58 9.09 -4.30
N TYR A 255 0.71 8.07 -4.27
CA TYR A 255 0.11 7.55 -3.05
C TYR A 255 0.74 6.24 -2.58
N GLU A 256 1.91 5.87 -3.11
CA GLU A 256 2.61 4.66 -2.74
C GLU A 256 4.07 4.94 -2.38
N TRP A 257 4.66 4.05 -1.61
CA TRP A 257 5.97 4.28 -1.01
C TRP A 257 7.13 3.94 -1.95
N SER A 258 8.19 4.75 -1.89
CA SER A 258 9.51 4.39 -2.42
C SER A 258 9.97 3.07 -1.79
N GLU A 259 10.30 2.10 -2.64
CA GLU A 259 10.79 0.82 -2.20
C GLU A 259 12.18 0.94 -1.56
N TYR A 260 13.02 1.86 -2.05
CA TYR A 260 14.33 2.11 -1.45
C TYR A 260 14.20 2.55 0.01
N THR A 261 13.38 3.56 0.31
CA THR A 261 13.23 4.06 1.68
C THR A 261 12.51 3.07 2.58
N VAL A 262 11.50 2.35 2.08
CA VAL A 262 10.84 1.28 2.86
C VAL A 262 11.84 0.21 3.27
N ARG A 263 12.72 -0.23 2.35
CA ARG A 263 13.78 -1.20 2.67
C ARG A 263 14.80 -0.65 3.65
N LYS A 264 15.19 0.63 3.51
CA LYS A 264 16.14 1.29 4.42
C LYS A 264 15.59 1.32 5.86
N PHE A 265 14.30 1.62 6.03
CA PHE A 265 13.67 1.71 7.35
C PHE A 265 13.19 0.37 7.92
N GLU A 266 13.27 -0.72 7.15
CA GLU A 266 12.78 -2.04 7.58
C GLU A 266 13.51 -2.54 8.85
N HIS A 267 14.76 -2.12 9.07
CA HIS A 267 15.54 -2.47 10.26
C HIS A 267 14.93 -1.93 11.56
N VAL A 268 14.17 -0.82 11.51
CA VAL A 268 13.52 -0.23 12.68
C VAL A 268 12.50 -1.18 13.30
N ARG A 269 11.88 -2.06 12.50
CA ARG A 269 10.99 -3.12 12.98
C ARG A 269 11.66 -4.07 13.97
N PHE A 270 12.99 -4.15 13.94
CA PHE A 270 13.81 -4.97 14.81
C PHE A 270 14.55 -4.12 15.87
N ASN A 271 14.08 -2.90 16.13
CA ASN A 271 14.67 -1.92 17.04
C ASN A 271 16.15 -1.65 16.75
N ARG A 272 16.49 -1.53 15.46
CA ARG A 272 17.83 -1.17 14.99
C ARG A 272 17.82 0.24 14.45
N ASP A 273 18.95 0.91 14.57
CA ASP A 273 19.13 2.28 14.06
C ASP A 273 19.03 2.32 12.54
N VAL A 274 18.60 3.49 12.04
CA VAL A 274 18.67 3.80 10.62
C VAL A 274 20.13 4.10 10.29
N SER A 275 20.71 3.33 9.38
CA SER A 275 22.09 3.60 8.94
C SER A 275 22.20 4.97 8.30
N GLU A 276 23.38 5.58 8.44
CA GLU A 276 23.68 6.90 7.87
C GLU A 276 23.31 6.98 6.37
N LEU A 277 23.01 8.20 5.94
CA LEU A 277 22.74 8.48 4.54
C LEU A 277 24.08 8.57 3.79
N ASP A 278 24.33 7.60 2.91
CA ASP A 278 25.37 7.70 1.90
C ASP A 278 24.75 8.30 0.63
N CYS A 279 24.83 9.63 0.49
CA CYS A 279 24.15 10.39 -0.57
C CYS A 279 25.01 10.60 -1.84
N THR A 280 25.83 9.63 -2.20
CA THR A 280 26.64 9.68 -3.44
C THR A 280 25.92 9.09 -4.65
N GLU A 281 24.81 8.37 -4.45
CA GLU A 281 24.12 7.58 -5.47
C GLU A 281 22.84 8.26 -5.99
N ASP A 282 22.55 8.04 -7.28
CA ASP A 282 21.37 8.59 -7.96
C ASP A 282 20.07 7.92 -7.46
N LYS A 283 19.05 8.73 -7.12
CA LYS A 283 17.78 8.23 -6.56
C LYS A 283 17.07 7.21 -7.45
N TRP A 284 17.16 7.38 -8.76
CA TRP A 284 16.58 6.44 -9.71
C TRP A 284 17.28 5.10 -9.64
N GLU A 285 18.61 5.08 -9.62
CA GLU A 285 19.38 3.85 -9.50
C GLU A 285 19.10 3.12 -8.18
N LEU A 286 19.03 3.86 -7.08
CA LEU A 286 18.67 3.35 -5.75
C LEU A 286 17.29 2.69 -5.73
N GLU A 287 16.28 3.36 -6.29
CA GLU A 287 14.90 2.84 -6.35
C GLU A 287 14.81 1.58 -7.21
N ILE A 288 15.44 1.57 -8.39
CA ILE A 288 15.43 0.41 -9.28
C ILE A 288 16.17 -0.78 -8.67
N ASP A 289 17.32 -0.57 -8.04
CA ASP A 289 18.03 -1.64 -7.34
C ASP A 289 17.21 -2.21 -6.17
N ALA A 290 16.56 -1.34 -5.40
CA ALA A 290 15.65 -1.75 -4.33
C ALA A 290 14.49 -2.63 -4.84
N ILE A 291 13.84 -2.21 -5.94
CA ILE A 291 12.77 -2.97 -6.60
C ILE A 291 13.29 -4.32 -7.09
N HIS A 292 14.43 -4.36 -7.78
CA HIS A 292 15.01 -5.61 -8.26
C HIS A 292 15.35 -6.58 -7.12
N LYS A 293 15.89 -6.07 -6.02
CA LYS A 293 16.14 -6.85 -4.80
C LYS A 293 14.82 -7.42 -4.27
N SER A 294 13.78 -6.60 -4.12
CA SER A 294 12.48 -7.05 -3.60
C SER A 294 11.83 -8.10 -4.49
N ILE A 295 11.74 -7.88 -5.81
CA ILE A 295 11.18 -8.85 -6.76
C ILE A 295 11.90 -10.19 -6.67
N LYS A 296 13.25 -10.18 -6.65
CA LYS A 296 14.06 -11.41 -6.54
C LYS A 296 13.73 -12.21 -5.28
N HIS A 297 13.43 -11.52 -4.17
CA HIS A 297 13.11 -12.19 -2.91
C HIS A 297 11.70 -12.76 -2.92
N VAL A 298 10.74 -12.05 -3.50
CA VAL A 298 9.32 -12.34 -3.25
C VAL A 298 8.59 -13.07 -4.38
N ALA A 299 9.05 -12.97 -5.63
CA ALA A 299 8.32 -13.52 -6.78
C ALA A 299 9.17 -14.47 -7.64
N ASN A 300 8.48 -15.32 -8.41
CA ASN A 300 9.06 -16.26 -9.37
C ASN A 300 8.21 -16.31 -10.65
N HIS A 301 8.86 -16.61 -11.77
CA HIS A 301 8.19 -16.96 -13.03
C HIS A 301 8.23 -18.48 -13.25
N SER A 302 7.13 -19.04 -13.75
CA SER A 302 7.12 -20.41 -14.27
C SER A 302 7.77 -20.46 -15.67
N PHE A 303 8.06 -21.65 -16.17
CA PHE A 303 8.53 -21.81 -17.55
C PHE A 303 7.50 -21.29 -18.58
N THR A 304 6.20 -21.44 -18.28
CA THR A 304 5.12 -20.95 -19.14
C THR A 304 5.10 -19.43 -19.26
N CYS A 305 5.58 -18.69 -18.25
CA CYS A 305 5.71 -17.23 -18.32
C CYS A 305 6.61 -16.75 -19.47
N LEU A 306 7.55 -17.57 -19.96
CA LEU A 306 8.41 -17.21 -21.08
C LEU A 306 7.61 -16.85 -22.35
N ASN A 307 6.37 -17.33 -22.47
CA ASN A 307 5.47 -17.05 -23.58
C ASN A 307 4.51 -15.87 -23.31
N CYS A 308 4.53 -15.27 -22.11
CA CYS A 308 3.61 -14.20 -21.71
C CYS A 308 4.03 -12.82 -22.22
N LYS A 309 3.13 -12.06 -22.84
CA LYS A 309 3.37 -10.70 -23.33
C LYS A 309 3.87 -9.73 -22.25
N TYR A 310 3.50 -9.96 -20.99
CA TYR A 310 3.92 -9.14 -19.85
C TYR A 310 5.25 -9.54 -19.20
N LEU A 311 5.99 -10.51 -19.76
CA LEU A 311 7.21 -11.08 -19.16
C LEU A 311 8.25 -10.05 -18.67
N HIS A 312 8.37 -8.90 -19.34
CA HIS A 312 9.37 -7.90 -18.99
C HIS A 312 8.90 -6.91 -17.92
N ILE A 313 7.59 -6.79 -17.67
CA ILE A 313 7.02 -5.82 -16.71
C ILE A 313 6.24 -6.47 -15.57
N CYS A 314 5.99 -7.78 -15.65
CA CYS A 314 5.34 -8.58 -14.63
C CYS A 314 6.40 -9.21 -13.74
N GLU A 315 6.29 -8.97 -12.43
CA GLU A 315 7.28 -9.42 -11.46
C GLU A 315 7.19 -10.92 -11.18
N GLY A 316 6.09 -11.55 -11.59
CA GLY A 316 5.82 -12.96 -11.43
C GLY A 316 4.87 -13.25 -10.27
N ILE A 317 4.83 -14.52 -9.88
CA ILE A 317 3.95 -15.05 -8.85
C ILE A 317 4.68 -15.03 -7.52
N TRP A 318 4.02 -14.53 -6.47
CA TRP A 318 4.59 -14.52 -5.13
C TRP A 318 4.93 -15.94 -4.64
N LYS A 319 6.16 -16.14 -4.16
CA LYS A 319 6.64 -17.42 -3.64
C LYS A 319 5.82 -17.93 -2.48
N SER A 320 5.37 -17.03 -1.61
CA SER A 320 4.52 -17.36 -0.47
C SER A 320 3.15 -17.87 -0.92
N TYR A 321 2.60 -17.28 -1.98
CA TYR A 321 1.37 -17.74 -2.62
C TYR A 321 1.55 -19.11 -3.28
N SER A 322 2.56 -19.26 -4.14
CA SER A 322 2.77 -20.49 -4.92
C SER A 322 3.04 -21.71 -4.04
N ARG A 323 3.70 -21.53 -2.89
CA ARG A 323 3.91 -22.59 -1.88
C ARG A 323 2.61 -23.13 -1.29
N VAL A 324 1.56 -22.32 -1.25
CA VAL A 324 0.30 -22.64 -0.58
C VAL A 324 -0.78 -23.10 -1.54
N TRP A 325 -0.86 -22.48 -2.72
CA TRP A 325 -1.94 -22.68 -3.67
C TRP A 325 -1.51 -23.28 -5.01
N GLY A 326 -0.21 -23.48 -5.21
CA GLY A 326 0.34 -23.88 -6.51
C GLY A 326 0.37 -22.71 -7.50
N ILE A 327 0.55 -23.04 -8.78
CA ILE A 327 0.62 -22.05 -9.87
C ILE A 327 -0.37 -22.33 -11.01
N ASP A 328 -1.27 -23.30 -10.83
CA ASP A 328 -2.11 -23.84 -11.91
C ASP A 328 -3.12 -22.82 -12.46
N GLU A 329 -3.49 -21.80 -11.67
CA GLU A 329 -4.42 -20.75 -12.10
C GLU A 329 -3.75 -19.63 -12.92
N PHE A 330 -2.42 -19.68 -13.12
CA PHE A 330 -1.70 -18.64 -13.85
C PHE A 330 -1.35 -19.11 -15.26
N GLU A 331 -2.02 -18.49 -16.22
CA GLU A 331 -1.78 -18.75 -17.64
C GLU A 331 -1.06 -17.57 -18.31
N PRO A 332 -0.09 -17.82 -19.21
CA PRO A 332 0.56 -16.76 -19.96
C PRO A 332 -0.46 -16.09 -20.89
N ILE A 333 -0.47 -14.76 -20.90
CA ILE A 333 -1.24 -13.99 -21.89
C ILE A 333 -0.38 -13.88 -23.15
N HIS A 334 -0.86 -14.40 -24.27
CA HIS A 334 -0.13 -14.36 -25.53
C HIS A 334 -0.21 -12.99 -26.22
N GLY A 335 0.83 -12.65 -26.98
CA GLY A 335 0.96 -11.38 -27.70
C GLY A 335 2.40 -10.87 -27.76
N GLU A 336 2.58 -9.70 -28.36
CA GLU A 336 3.88 -9.02 -28.43
C GLU A 336 4.38 -8.62 -27.03
N LYS A 337 5.67 -8.84 -26.77
CA LYS A 337 6.28 -8.51 -25.48
C LYS A 337 6.20 -7.01 -25.20
N ILE A 338 5.57 -6.66 -24.09
CA ILE A 338 5.53 -5.29 -23.59
C ILE A 338 6.84 -5.00 -22.85
N LYS A 339 7.49 -3.90 -23.23
CA LYS A 339 8.77 -3.45 -22.66
C LYS A 339 8.64 -2.16 -21.85
N SER A 340 7.57 -1.40 -22.07
CA SER A 340 7.21 -0.18 -21.36
C SER A 340 6.41 -0.48 -20.09
N ILE A 341 6.70 0.20 -18.99
CA ILE A 341 5.89 0.10 -17.77
C ILE A 341 4.51 0.73 -18.03
N MET A 342 3.45 -0.01 -17.74
CA MET A 342 2.08 0.49 -17.84
C MET A 342 1.76 1.35 -16.61
N ARG A 343 1.24 2.56 -16.81
CA ARG A 343 0.76 3.42 -15.73
C ARG A 343 -0.61 4.03 -16.06
N ARG A 344 -1.39 4.29 -15.01
CA ARG A 344 -2.66 4.99 -15.08
C ARG A 344 -2.51 6.35 -14.39
N GLU A 345 -2.60 7.44 -15.15
CA GLU A 345 -2.70 8.79 -14.59
C GLU A 345 -4.18 9.14 -14.40
N ASN A 346 -4.48 10.19 -13.61
CA ASN A 346 -5.87 10.56 -13.28
C ASN A 346 -6.75 10.85 -14.52
N ASN A 347 -6.14 11.10 -15.69
CA ASN A 347 -6.82 11.39 -16.96
C ASN A 347 -6.70 10.26 -18.02
N GLY A 348 -6.28 9.04 -17.65
CA GLY A 348 -6.23 7.89 -18.56
C GLY A 348 -4.95 7.05 -18.51
N ILE A 349 -4.83 6.11 -19.45
CA ILE A 349 -3.65 5.24 -19.58
C ILE A 349 -2.53 6.03 -20.26
N VAL A 350 -1.42 6.22 -19.56
CA VAL A 350 -0.17 6.65 -20.18
C VAL A 350 0.73 5.43 -20.27
N LYS A 351 1.02 4.97 -21.49
CA LYS A 351 2.12 4.03 -21.69
C LYS A 351 3.40 4.82 -21.47
N ALA A 352 4.21 4.45 -20.48
CA ALA A 352 5.50 5.08 -20.29
C ALA A 352 6.41 4.66 -21.47
N VAL A 353 6.41 5.51 -22.51
CA VAL A 353 7.25 5.60 -23.72
C VAL A 353 7.92 4.29 -24.20
N SER A 354 7.55 3.88 -25.42
CA SER A 354 8.08 2.74 -26.18
C SER A 354 9.54 2.89 -26.63
#